data_AF-A0A0B2QKM9-F1
#
_entry.id   AF-A0A0B2QKM9-F1
#
_cell.length_a   1.000
_cell.length_b   1.000
_cell.length_c   1.000
_cell.angle_alpha   90.00
_cell.angle_beta   90.00
_cell.angle_gamma   90.00
#
_symmetry.space_group_name_H-M   'P 1'
#
loop_
_entity.id
_entity.type
_entity.pdbx_description
1 polymer ?
#
loop_
_entity_poly.entity_id
_entity_poly.type
_entity_poly.pdbx_seq_one_letter_code
_entity_poly.pdbx_strand_id
1 'polypeptide(L)'
;MHIELLRWAEIMVIAPLSANTLGKIAGGLCDNLLTCIVRAWDYSKPLFVAPSMNSIVWRNPFTERHCTEIDELGITLIPPVTHTTASGDFEHGAMAEPSTISSTVRVFYVLKMQKK
;
A
#
# COMPACT_ATOMS: atom_id res chain seq x y z
N MET A 1 0.38 4.11 -22.82
CA MET A 1 1.29 4.46 -21.69
C MET A 1 0.97 3.68 -20.41
N HIS A 2 -0.19 3.83 -19.74
CA HIS A 2 -0.46 3.09 -18.47
C HIS A 2 -0.66 1.57 -18.65
N ILE A 3 -1.20 1.12 -19.79
CA ILE A 3 -1.45 -0.31 -20.08
C ILE A 3 -0.15 -1.12 -20.21
N GLU A 4 0.93 -0.53 -20.70
CA GLU A 4 2.21 -1.23 -20.87
C GLU A 4 2.86 -1.54 -19.52
N LEU A 5 2.77 -0.60 -18.56
CA LEU A 5 3.23 -0.82 -17.19
C LEU A 5 2.47 -1.98 -16.52
N LEU A 6 1.15 -2.07 -16.75
CA LEU A 6 0.31 -3.16 -16.23
C LEU A 6 0.72 -4.54 -16.76
N ARG A 7 1.09 -4.61 -18.04
CA ARG A 7 1.53 -5.87 -18.67
C ARG A 7 2.91 -6.29 -18.20
N TRP A 8 3.83 -5.34 -18.06
CA TRP A 8 5.20 -5.58 -17.64
C TRP A 8 5.32 -5.96 -16.16
N ALA A 9 4.59 -5.28 -15.27
CA ALA A 9 4.72 -5.49 -13.84
C ALA A 9 4.13 -6.83 -13.38
N GLU A 10 4.90 -7.61 -12.64
CA GLU A 10 4.43 -8.83 -11.95
C GLU A 10 4.01 -8.56 -10.49
N ILE A 11 4.51 -7.46 -9.91
CA ILE A 11 4.23 -7.00 -8.55
C ILE A 11 4.13 -5.46 -8.59
N MET A 12 3.22 -4.89 -7.80
CA MET A 12 3.18 -3.46 -7.53
C MET A 12 3.44 -3.18 -6.05
N VAL A 13 4.16 -2.09 -5.76
CA VAL A 13 4.37 -1.58 -4.40
C VAL A 13 4.09 -0.07 -4.38
N ILE A 14 3.24 0.38 -3.46
CA ILE A 14 2.99 1.81 -3.20
C ILE A 14 3.56 2.17 -1.83
N ALA A 15 4.71 2.86 -1.82
CA ALA A 15 5.43 3.24 -0.61
C ALA A 15 6.09 4.62 -0.82
N PRO A 16 5.60 5.70 -0.18
CA PRO A 16 4.49 5.74 0.77
C PRO A 16 3.10 5.72 0.11
N LEU A 17 2.12 5.13 0.78
CA LEU A 17 0.69 5.32 0.52
C LEU A 17 0.13 6.44 1.42
N SER A 18 -0.24 7.57 0.82
CA SER A 18 -0.91 8.66 1.55
C SER A 18 -2.39 8.35 1.81
N ALA A 19 -2.99 8.99 2.81
CA ALA A 19 -4.43 8.87 3.08
C ALA A 19 -5.32 9.31 1.90
N ASN A 20 -4.89 10.32 1.15
CA ASN A 20 -5.59 10.76 -0.06
C ASN A 20 -5.57 9.68 -1.15
N THR A 21 -4.41 9.09 -1.43
CA THR A 21 -4.32 8.00 -2.41
C THR A 21 -5.08 6.76 -1.94
N LEU A 22 -5.04 6.44 -0.65
CA LEU A 22 -5.82 5.36 -0.04
C LEU A 22 -7.32 5.55 -0.31
N GLY A 23 -7.86 6.73 0.00
CA GLY A 23 -9.27 7.04 -0.26
C GLY A 23 -9.64 7.02 -1.75
N LYS A 24 -8.73 7.46 -2.64
CA LYS A 24 -8.94 7.39 -4.09
C LYS A 24 -9.00 5.94 -4.59
N ILE A 25 -8.12 5.07 -4.10
CA ILE A 25 -8.10 3.65 -4.47
C ILE A 25 -9.36 2.96 -3.97
N ALA A 26 -9.70 3.16 -2.70
CA ALA A 26 -10.89 2.61 -2.06
C ALA A 26 -12.19 3.05 -2.78
N GLY A 27 -12.29 4.33 -3.12
CA GLY A 27 -13.40 4.89 -3.91
C GLY A 27 -13.36 4.59 -5.42
N GLY A 28 -12.35 3.85 -5.91
CA GLY A 28 -12.25 3.48 -7.33
C GLY A 28 -11.99 4.64 -8.29
N LEU A 29 -11.42 5.75 -7.82
CA LEU A 29 -11.08 6.92 -8.62
C LEU A 29 -9.87 6.65 -9.53
N CYS A 30 -9.81 7.32 -10.69
CA CYS A 30 -8.75 7.18 -11.69
C CYS A 30 -8.38 8.55 -12.30
N ASP A 31 -7.93 9.47 -11.44
CA ASP A 31 -7.70 10.89 -11.82
C ASP A 31 -6.23 11.25 -12.04
N ASN A 32 -5.32 10.30 -11.84
CA ASN A 32 -3.88 10.44 -12.07
C ASN A 32 -3.26 9.10 -12.47
N LEU A 33 -2.02 9.12 -12.97
CA LEU A 33 -1.34 7.93 -13.47
C LEU A 33 -1.36 6.74 -12.49
N LEU A 34 -1.02 6.96 -11.21
CA LEU A 34 -1.00 5.90 -10.21
C LEU A 34 -2.39 5.27 -10.03
N THR A 35 -3.40 6.12 -9.78
CA THR A 35 -4.79 5.64 -9.57
C THR A 35 -5.38 4.97 -10.82
N CYS A 36 -5.02 5.43 -12.02
CA CYS A 36 -5.39 4.75 -13.27
C CYS A 36 -4.77 3.35 -13.37
N ILE A 37 -3.51 3.19 -12.98
CA ILE A 37 -2.85 1.87 -12.98
C ILE A 37 -3.52 0.97 -11.93
N VAL A 38 -3.75 1.44 -10.70
CA VAL A 38 -4.44 0.64 -9.67
C VAL A 38 -5.85 0.24 -10.11
N ARG A 39 -6.60 1.15 -10.72
CA ARG A 39 -7.97 0.89 -11.18
C ARG A 39 -8.05 -0.21 -12.24
N ALA A 40 -7.01 -0.34 -13.06
CA ALA A 40 -6.87 -1.33 -14.12
C ALA A 40 -5.97 -2.51 -13.71
N TRP A 41 -5.60 -2.61 -12.43
CA TRP A 41 -4.73 -3.68 -11.93
C TRP A 41 -5.46 -5.03 -11.96
N ASP A 42 -4.75 -6.07 -12.37
CA ASP A 42 -5.19 -7.45 -12.22
C ASP A 42 -4.81 -7.94 -10.82
N TYR A 43 -5.80 -8.08 -9.93
CA TYR A 43 -5.60 -8.49 -8.54
C TYR A 43 -5.17 -9.95 -8.37
N SER A 44 -5.04 -10.75 -9.45
CA SER A 44 -4.27 -12.00 -9.40
C SER A 44 -2.76 -11.76 -9.24
N LYS A 45 -2.29 -10.54 -9.55
CA LYS A 45 -0.93 -10.06 -9.28
C LYS A 45 -0.88 -9.35 -7.93
N PRO A 46 0.15 -9.61 -7.11
CA PRO A 46 0.29 -8.99 -5.81
C PRO A 46 0.47 -7.47 -5.89
N LEU A 47 -0.26 -6.76 -5.03
CA LEU A 47 -0.13 -5.32 -4.81
C LEU A 47 0.11 -5.10 -3.32
N PHE A 48 1.25 -4.49 -2.99
CA PHE A 48 1.60 -4.12 -1.62
C PHE A 48 1.47 -2.62 -1.42
N VAL A 49 1.03 -2.20 -0.24
CA VAL A 49 1.00 -0.79 0.14
C VAL A 49 1.64 -0.57 1.50
N ALA A 50 2.43 0.49 1.65
CA ALA A 50 3.04 0.89 2.90
C ALA A 50 2.54 2.30 3.27
N PRO A 51 1.53 2.42 4.14
CA PRO A 51 0.95 3.71 4.49
C PRO A 51 1.96 4.62 5.18
N SER A 52 1.84 5.94 4.94
CA SER A 52 2.60 6.96 5.65
C SER A 52 1.70 8.15 5.94
N MET A 53 1.31 8.32 7.20
CA MET A 53 0.46 9.40 7.66
C MET A 53 0.67 9.64 9.16
N ASN A 54 0.36 10.84 9.65
CA ASN A 54 0.45 11.11 11.09
C ASN A 54 -0.61 10.31 11.89
N SER A 55 -0.42 10.22 13.22
CA SER A 55 -1.30 9.47 14.14
C SER A 55 -2.76 9.89 14.12
N ILE A 56 -3.05 11.15 13.79
CA ILE A 56 -4.43 11.65 13.76
C ILE A 56 -5.14 11.11 12.53
N VAL A 57 -4.48 11.18 11.37
CA VAL A 57 -5.01 10.65 10.11
C VAL A 57 -5.06 9.12 10.13
N TRP A 58 -4.07 8.45 10.73
CA TRP A 58 -4.09 6.99 10.85
C TRP A 58 -5.26 6.46 11.67
N ARG A 59 -5.55 7.09 12.82
CA ARG A 59 -6.67 6.71 13.70
C ARG A 59 -8.04 7.18 13.20
N ASN A 60 -8.09 7.85 12.06
CA ASN A 60 -9.36 8.29 11.50
C ASN A 60 -10.18 7.08 11.02
N PRO A 61 -11.49 6.99 11.33
CA PRO A 61 -12.34 5.89 10.88
C PRO A 61 -12.37 5.68 9.36
N PHE A 62 -12.14 6.72 8.56
CA PHE A 62 -12.01 6.58 7.11
C PHE A 62 -10.77 5.79 6.71
N THR A 63 -9.65 5.96 7.41
CA THR A 63 -8.43 5.19 7.13
C THR A 63 -8.65 3.72 7.40
N GLU A 64 -9.29 3.38 8.53
CA GLU A 64 -9.65 1.99 8.85
C GLU A 64 -10.57 1.39 7.78
N ARG A 65 -11.66 2.09 7.43
CA ARG A 65 -12.61 1.63 6.39
C ARG A 65 -11.93 1.42 5.04
N HIS A 66 -11.14 2.39 4.57
CA HIS A 66 -10.45 2.24 3.30
C HIS A 66 -9.40 1.12 3.35
N CYS A 67 -8.71 0.91 4.47
CA CYS A 67 -7.81 -0.23 4.65
C CYS A 67 -8.55 -1.56 4.53
N THR A 68 -9.74 -1.68 5.12
CA THR A 68 -10.59 -2.88 4.96
C THR A 68 -11.03 -3.06 3.51
N GLU A 69 -11.50 -2.01 2.84
CA GLU A 69 -11.96 -2.08 1.45
C GLU A 69 -10.85 -2.53 0.49
N ILE A 70 -9.61 -2.05 0.67
CA ILE A 70 -8.49 -2.50 -0.18
C ILE A 70 -8.02 -3.92 0.17
N ASP A 71 -8.11 -4.34 1.44
CA ASP A 71 -7.77 -5.70 1.86
C ASP A 71 -8.71 -6.73 1.22
N GLU A 72 -10.01 -6.41 1.13
CA GLU A 72 -11.01 -7.23 0.43
C GLU A 72 -10.70 -7.41 -1.07
N LEU A 73 -9.97 -6.46 -1.70
CA LEU A 73 -9.48 -6.57 -3.07
C LEU A 73 -8.22 -7.44 -3.20
N GLY A 74 -7.66 -7.92 -2.09
CA GLY A 74 -6.41 -8.68 -2.05
C GLY A 74 -5.15 -7.81 -2.03
N ILE A 75 -5.29 -6.49 -1.76
CA ILE A 75 -4.13 -5.61 -1.57
C ILE A 75 -3.51 -5.90 -0.21
N THR A 76 -2.21 -6.18 -0.18
CA THR A 76 -1.48 -6.49 1.06
C THR A 76 -0.96 -5.21 1.72
N LEU A 77 -1.49 -4.90 2.90
CA LEU A 77 -1.03 -3.83 3.75
C LEU A 77 0.28 -4.20 4.47
N ILE A 78 1.34 -3.43 4.26
CA ILE A 78 2.54 -3.46 5.10
C ILE A 78 2.30 -2.43 6.21
N PRO A 79 2.15 -2.87 7.47
CA PRO A 79 1.67 -2.01 8.53
C PRO A 79 2.66 -0.87 8.81
N PRO A 80 2.15 0.33 9.16
CA PRO A 80 3.02 1.40 9.60
C PRO A 80 3.67 1.08 10.94
N VAL A 81 4.76 1.78 11.23
CA VAL A 81 5.50 1.66 12.49
C VAL A 81 5.16 2.82 13.42
N THR A 82 5.44 2.60 14.70
CA THR A 82 5.40 3.67 15.72
C THR A 82 6.81 4.18 15.94
N HIS A 83 6.99 5.49 15.96
CA HIS A 83 8.25 6.12 16.33
C HIS A 83 8.02 7.18 17.40
N THR A 84 9.04 7.44 18.23
CA THR A 84 8.99 8.50 19.22
C THR A 84 9.51 9.78 18.59
N THR A 85 8.72 10.83 18.66
CA THR A 85 9.09 12.16 18.17
C THR A 85 10.09 12.84 19.12
N ALA A 86 10.72 13.92 18.66
CA ALA A 86 11.62 14.71 19.50
C ALA A 86 10.93 15.35 20.72
N SER A 87 9.60 15.49 20.70
CA SER A 87 8.79 15.95 21.84
C SER A 87 8.49 14.84 22.87
N GLY A 88 8.83 13.58 22.57
CA GLY A 88 8.52 12.43 23.41
C GLY A 88 7.15 11.79 23.11
N ASP A 89 6.39 12.32 22.17
CA ASP A 89 5.10 11.76 21.76
C ASP A 89 5.29 10.54 20.85
N PHE A 90 4.41 9.56 20.99
CA PHE A 90 4.37 8.40 20.09
C PHE A 90 3.60 8.73 18.82
N GLU A 91 4.30 8.70 17.69
CA GLU A 91 3.71 8.82 16.37
C GLU A 91 3.53 7.46 15.72
N HIS A 92 2.26 7.09 15.54
CA HIS A 92 1.85 5.86 14.88
C HIS A 92 1.35 6.21 13.47
N GLY A 93 1.75 5.44 12.46
CA GLY A 93 1.39 5.74 11.06
C GLY A 93 2.58 6.08 10.16
N ALA A 94 3.81 6.06 10.69
CA ALA A 94 5.01 6.19 9.87
C ALA A 94 5.19 4.98 8.95
N MET A 95 5.66 5.22 7.73
CA MET A 95 5.93 4.14 6.78
C MET A 95 6.91 3.11 7.37
N ALA A 96 6.68 1.84 7.08
CA ALA A 96 7.68 0.81 7.33
C ALA A 96 9.01 1.14 6.63
N GLU A 97 10.13 0.74 7.24
CA GLU A 97 11.45 0.92 6.68
C GLU A 97 11.56 0.26 5.28
N PRO A 98 12.28 0.87 4.31
CA PRO A 98 12.45 0.29 2.97
C PRO A 98 13.00 -1.14 2.99
N SER A 99 13.85 -1.47 3.98
CA SER A 99 14.38 -2.82 4.18
C SER A 99 13.27 -3.82 4.57
N THR A 100 12.33 -3.42 5.41
CA THR A 100 11.17 -4.23 5.79
C THR A 100 10.23 -4.41 4.60
N ILE A 101 9.96 -3.34 3.83
CA ILE A 101 9.11 -3.40 2.64
C ILE A 101 9.71 -4.36 1.60
N SER A 102 10.98 -4.16 1.24
CA SER A 102 11.67 -5.00 0.26
C SER A 102 11.77 -6.46 0.70
N SER A 103 12.03 -6.72 1.98
CA SER A 103 12.09 -8.08 2.53
C SER A 103 10.73 -8.78 2.47
N THR A 104 9.64 -8.07 2.79
CA THR A 104 8.27 -8.59 2.72
C THR A 104 7.92 -9.03 1.30
N VAL A 105 8.17 -8.15 0.33
CA VAL A 105 7.92 -8.42 -1.09
C VAL A 105 8.78 -9.58 -1.59
N ARG A 106 10.05 -9.64 -1.19
CA ARG A 106 10.98 -10.71 -1.59
C ARG A 106 10.55 -12.08 -1.06
N VAL A 107 10.16 -12.17 0.21
CA VAL A 107 9.68 -13.42 0.80
C VAL A 107 8.43 -13.92 0.07
N PHE A 108 7.47 -13.03 -0.19
CA PHE A 108 6.28 -13.37 -0.96
C PHE A 108 6.64 -13.93 -2.35
N TYR A 109 7.55 -13.26 -3.07
CA TYR A 109 7.95 -13.68 -4.41
C TYR A 109 8.62 -15.07 -4.41
N VAL A 110 9.52 -15.34 -3.47
CA VAL A 110 10.19 -16.65 -3.34
C VAL A 110 9.16 -17.76 -3.05
N LEU A 111 8.22 -17.52 -2.14
CA LEU A 111 7.17 -18.49 -1.81
C LEU A 111 6.24 -18.77 -3.01
N LYS A 112 5.97 -17.76 -3.84
CA LYS A 112 5.18 -17.93 -5.08
C LYS A 112 5.93 -18.78 -6.10
N MET A 113 7.26 -18.62 -6.21
CA MET A 113 8.09 -19.40 -7.14
C MET A 113 8.24 -20.87 -6.73
N GLN A 114 8.24 -21.18 -5.43
CA GLN A 114 8.30 -22.57 -4.94
C GLN A 114 7.00 -23.37 -5.18
N LYS A 115 5.89 -22.69 -5.47
CA LYS A 115 4.58 -23.31 -5.74
C LYS A 115 4.31 -23.54 -7.24
N LYS A 116 5.23 -23.13 -8.12
CA LYS A 116 5.22 -23.42 -9.56
C LYS A 116 6.13 -24.61 -9.85
#